data_AF-A0A932L206-F1
#
_entry.id   AF-A0A932L206-F1
#
_cell.length_a   1.000
_cell.length_b   1.000
_cell.length_c   1.000
_cell.angle_alpha   90.00
_cell.angle_beta   90.00
_cell.angle_gamma   90.00
#
_symmetry.space_group_name_H-M   'P 1'
#
loop_
_entity.id
_entity.type
_entity.pdbx_description
1 polymer ?
#
loop_
_entity_poly.entity_id
_entity_poly.type
_entity_poly.pdbx_seq_one_letter_code
_entity_poly.pdbx_strand_id
1 'polypeptide(L)'
;LMLRRVLDSVLVLAPLLLGAMATVIAARATGIALNFANVIALPLLLGIGVAFNIYFVVNWRNGITDHLSSPTTRAVLFSALTTGSAFGSLAMSPHLGTASMGLLLFLSLGLSVAATFVVLPAIFHLIGSPSNGTPK
;
A
#
# COMPACT_ATOMS: atom_id res chain seq x y z
N LEU A 1 -3.11 23.92 11.42
CA LEU A 1 -4.03 22.82 11.06
C LEU A 1 -3.89 22.36 9.59
N MET A 2 -3.81 23.27 8.61
CA MET A 2 -3.70 22.91 7.18
C MET A 2 -2.42 22.13 6.83
N LEU A 3 -1.25 22.56 7.34
CA LEU A 3 0.03 21.86 7.08
C LEU A 3 -0.01 20.38 7.49
N ARG A 4 -0.71 20.07 8.59
CA ARG A 4 -0.86 18.68 9.09
C ARG A 4 -1.70 17.82 8.14
N ARG A 5 -2.80 18.34 7.57
CA ARG A 5 -3.62 17.62 6.58
C ARG A 5 -2.87 17.36 5.27
N VAL A 6 -2.06 18.32 4.83
CA VAL A 6 -1.25 18.16 3.61
C VAL A 6 -0.14 17.13 3.84
N LEU A 7 0.55 17.21 4.98
CA LEU A 7 1.59 16.25 5.35
C LEU A 7 1.03 14.83 5.47
N ASP A 8 -0.12 14.65 6.13
CA ASP A 8 -0.80 13.34 6.22
C ASP A 8 -1.11 12.78 4.83
N SER A 9 -1.56 13.63 3.90
CA SER A 9 -1.87 13.22 2.54
C SER A 9 -0.60 12.79 1.78
N VAL A 10 0.49 13.54 1.93
CA VAL A 10 1.79 13.20 1.33
C VAL A 10 2.35 11.90 1.90
N LEU A 11 2.22 11.68 3.22
CA LEU A 11 2.64 10.44 3.89
C LEU A 11 1.90 9.21 3.37
N VAL A 12 0.61 9.35 3.04
CA VAL A 12 -0.18 8.26 2.46
C VAL A 12 0.20 8.03 1.00
N LEU A 13 0.42 9.10 0.23
CA LEU A 13 0.65 9.02 -1.21
C LEU A 13 2.08 8.62 -1.58
N ALA A 14 3.09 8.99 -0.81
CA ALA A 14 4.50 8.69 -1.11
C ALA A 14 4.81 7.18 -1.25
N PRO A 15 4.54 6.32 -0.24
CA PRO A 15 4.76 4.87 -0.33
C PRO A 15 3.87 4.23 -1.40
N LEU A 16 2.64 4.75 -1.58
CA LEU A 16 1.71 4.28 -2.60
C LEU A 16 2.26 4.50 -4.01
N LEU A 17 2.72 5.71 -4.32
CA LEU A 17 3.25 6.04 -5.64
C LEU A 17 4.51 5.21 -5.94
N LEU A 18 5.37 5.01 -4.94
CA LEU A 18 6.53 4.12 -5.08
C LEU A 18 6.11 2.67 -5.35
N GLY A 19 5.14 2.14 -4.61
CA GLY A 19 4.59 0.80 -4.85
C GLY A 19 3.95 0.66 -6.22
N ALA A 20 3.19 1.67 -6.67
CA ALA A 20 2.58 1.71 -7.99
C ALA A 20 3.62 1.77 -9.11
N MET A 21 4.64 2.62 -8.98
CA MET A 21 5.76 2.67 -9.94
C MET A 21 6.50 1.34 -9.99
N ALA A 22 6.83 0.75 -8.83
CA ALA A 22 7.47 -0.55 -8.75
C ALA A 22 6.62 -1.64 -9.42
N THR A 23 5.29 -1.59 -9.27
CA THR A 23 4.36 -2.49 -9.93
C THR A 23 4.43 -2.36 -11.45
N VAL A 24 4.40 -1.14 -11.98
CA VAL A 24 4.47 -0.91 -13.44
C VAL A 24 5.80 -1.42 -14.00
N ILE A 25 6.91 -1.16 -13.30
CA ILE A 25 8.24 -1.64 -13.68
C ILE A 25 8.27 -3.17 -13.66
N ALA A 26 7.79 -3.80 -12.59
CA ALA A 26 7.76 -5.25 -12.44
C ALA A 26 6.82 -5.93 -13.45
N ALA A 27 5.66 -5.33 -13.73
CA ALA A 27 4.74 -5.80 -14.76
C ALA A 27 5.39 -5.78 -16.16
N ARG A 28 6.11 -4.70 -16.48
CA ARG A 28 6.90 -4.62 -17.72
C ARG A 28 8.03 -5.66 -17.74
N ALA A 29 8.75 -5.85 -16.64
CA ALA A 29 9.86 -6.80 -16.54
C ALA A 29 9.39 -8.27 -16.64
N THR A 30 8.20 -8.57 -16.14
CA THR A 30 7.57 -9.90 -16.21
C THR A 30 6.80 -10.15 -17.50
N GLY A 31 6.80 -9.19 -18.44
CA GLY A 31 6.13 -9.32 -19.74
C GLY A 31 4.60 -9.18 -19.69
N ILE A 32 4.04 -8.71 -18.58
CA ILE A 32 2.59 -8.47 -18.45
C ILE A 32 2.24 -7.21 -19.24
N ALA A 33 1.60 -7.38 -20.39
CA ALA A 33 1.11 -6.26 -21.18
C ALA A 33 -0.14 -5.64 -20.55
N LEU A 34 -0.14 -4.32 -20.36
CA LEU A 34 -1.36 -3.58 -20.06
C LEU A 34 -2.29 -3.64 -21.28
N ASN A 35 -3.51 -4.11 -21.05
CA ASN A 35 -4.59 -4.29 -22.01
C ASN A 35 -5.87 -3.66 -21.47
N PHE A 36 -6.94 -3.63 -22.28
CA PHE A 36 -8.21 -3.02 -21.88
C PHE A 36 -8.87 -3.69 -20.66
N ALA A 37 -8.58 -4.98 -20.39
CA ALA A 37 -9.13 -5.67 -19.24
C ALA A 37 -8.41 -5.31 -17.94
N ASN A 38 -7.07 -5.30 -17.95
CA ASN A 38 -6.27 -5.08 -16.74
C ASN A 38 -6.01 -3.59 -16.45
N VAL A 39 -6.36 -2.65 -17.33
CA VAL A 39 -6.25 -1.20 -17.04
C VAL A 39 -7.11 -0.79 -15.82
N ILE A 40 -8.22 -1.49 -15.58
CA ILE A 40 -9.09 -1.30 -14.41
C ILE A 40 -8.36 -1.66 -13.09
N ALA A 41 -7.30 -2.46 -13.16
CA ALA A 41 -6.49 -2.77 -12.00
C ALA A 41 -5.77 -1.53 -11.42
N LEU A 42 -5.42 -0.53 -12.25
CA LEU A 42 -4.70 0.66 -11.80
C LEU A 42 -5.49 1.49 -10.76
N PRO A 43 -6.76 1.86 -10.97
CA PRO A 43 -7.56 2.55 -9.95
C PRO A 43 -7.84 1.66 -8.72
N LEU A 44 -8.01 0.35 -8.91
CA LEU A 44 -8.17 -0.60 -7.78
C LEU A 44 -6.92 -0.63 -6.89
N LEU A 45 -5.74 -0.66 -7.52
CA LEU A 45 -4.44 -0.65 -6.85
C LEU A 45 -4.25 0.62 -6.02
N LEU A 46 -4.59 1.78 -6.58
CA LEU A 46 -4.59 3.05 -5.86
C LEU A 46 -5.52 3.02 -4.65
N GLY A 47 -6.76 2.54 -4.82
CA GLY A 47 -7.74 2.47 -3.73
C GLY A 47 -7.28 1.60 -2.56
N ILE A 48 -6.76 0.41 -2.84
CA ILE A 48 -6.30 -0.55 -1.82
C ILE A 48 -5.05 -0.03 -1.11
N GLY A 49 -4.07 0.49 -1.86
CA GLY A 49 -2.84 0.98 -1.27
C GLY A 49 -3.04 2.21 -0.38
N VAL A 50 -3.96 3.12 -0.74
CA VAL A 50 -4.33 4.25 0.12
C VAL A 50 -4.91 3.76 1.45
N ALA A 51 -5.83 2.78 1.41
CA ALA A 51 -6.50 2.28 2.60
C ALA A 51 -5.50 1.75 3.64
N PHE A 52 -4.49 0.98 3.22
CA PHE A 52 -3.46 0.47 4.12
C PHE A 52 -2.60 1.59 4.73
N ASN A 53 -2.17 2.54 3.91
CA ASN A 53 -1.31 3.63 4.37
C ASN A 53 -2.00 4.57 5.36
N ILE A 54 -3.32 4.79 5.22
CA ILE A 54 -4.09 5.62 6.17
C ILE A 54 -4.01 5.06 7.60
N TYR A 55 -4.13 3.74 7.78
CA TYR A 55 -4.08 3.14 9.12
C TYR A 55 -2.77 3.44 9.85
N PHE A 56 -1.64 3.38 9.13
CA PHE A 56 -0.34 3.69 9.72
C PHE A 56 -0.16 5.17 10.02
N VAL A 57 -0.62 6.07 9.14
CA VAL A 57 -0.56 7.53 9.38
C VAL A 57 -1.43 7.92 10.57
N VAL A 58 -2.63 7.34 10.71
CA VAL A 58 -3.51 7.57 11.87
C VAL A 58 -2.88 7.05 13.16
N ASN A 59 -2.29 5.85 13.15
CA ASN A 59 -1.60 5.32 14.33
C ASN A 59 -0.40 6.16 14.75
N TRP A 60 0.41 6.61 13.79
CA TRP A 60 1.52 7.52 14.03
C TRP A 60 1.03 8.82 14.67
N ARG A 61 -0.08 9.38 14.18
CA ARG A 61 -0.71 10.57 14.79
C ARG A 61 -1.22 10.35 16.22
N ASN A 62 -1.65 9.13 16.55
CA ASN A 62 -2.09 8.77 17.90
C ASN A 62 -0.92 8.46 18.85
N GLY A 63 0.34 8.65 18.41
CA GLY A 63 1.52 8.44 19.24
C GLY A 63 1.93 6.97 19.39
N ILE A 64 1.37 6.07 18.58
CA ILE A 64 1.76 4.65 18.57
C ILE A 64 3.04 4.52 17.73
N THR A 65 4.20 4.55 18.40
CA THR A 65 5.53 4.51 17.77
C THR A 65 6.08 3.11 17.51
N ASP A 66 5.46 2.08 18.10
CA ASP A 66 5.87 0.69 17.87
C ASP A 66 5.21 0.13 16.61
N HIS A 67 5.73 0.58 15.46
CA HIS A 67 5.09 0.36 14.15
C HIS A 67 5.18 -1.08 13.64
N LEU A 68 6.18 -1.87 14.04
CA LEU A 68 6.30 -3.28 13.61
C LEU A 68 5.53 -4.25 14.52
N SER A 69 5.37 -3.89 15.80
CA SER A 69 4.71 -4.73 16.83
C SER A 69 3.21 -4.42 16.99
N SER A 70 2.72 -3.37 16.31
CA SER A 70 1.34 -2.91 16.42
C SER A 70 0.33 -3.95 15.91
N PRO A 71 -0.82 -4.13 16.59
CA PRO A 71 -1.96 -4.91 16.10
C PRO A 71 -2.38 -4.53 14.68
N THR A 72 -2.18 -3.27 14.29
CA THR A 72 -2.50 -2.78 12.94
C THR A 72 -1.63 -3.41 11.87
N THR A 73 -0.33 -3.61 12.11
CA THR A 73 0.58 -4.23 11.15
C THR A 73 0.17 -5.67 10.86
N ARG A 74 -0.23 -6.41 11.90
CA ARG A 74 -0.80 -7.76 11.76
C ARG A 74 -2.13 -7.73 11.02
N ALA A 75 -3.02 -6.80 11.36
CA ALA A 75 -4.31 -6.67 10.69
C ALA A 75 -4.16 -6.35 9.19
N VAL A 76 -3.24 -5.44 8.83
CA VAL A 76 -2.93 -5.11 7.43
C VAL A 76 -2.33 -6.32 6.71
N LEU A 77 -1.40 -7.05 7.35
CA LEU A 77 -0.86 -8.28 6.77
C LEU A 77 -1.93 -9.33 6.50
N PHE A 78 -2.82 -9.59 7.46
CA PHE A 78 -3.93 -10.53 7.27
C PHE A 78 -4.88 -10.05 6.17
N SER A 79 -5.23 -8.76 6.13
CA SER A 79 -6.06 -8.19 5.06
C SER A 79 -5.38 -8.35 3.69
N ALA A 80 -4.08 -8.06 3.59
CA ALA A 80 -3.31 -8.23 2.37
C ALA A 80 -3.23 -9.70 1.95
N LEU A 81 -3.12 -10.65 2.89
CA LEU A 81 -3.14 -12.07 2.58
C LEU A 81 -4.51 -12.52 2.05
N THR A 82 -5.61 -12.07 2.66
CA THR A 82 -6.96 -12.38 2.18
C THR A 82 -7.21 -11.79 0.79
N THR A 83 -6.88 -10.52 0.58
CA THR A 83 -7.00 -9.86 -0.73
C THR A 83 -6.07 -10.51 -1.77
N GLY A 84 -4.84 -10.84 -1.38
CA GLY A 84 -3.89 -11.56 -2.22
C GLY A 84 -4.39 -12.94 -2.62
N SER A 85 -5.08 -13.64 -1.71
CA SER A 85 -5.69 -14.95 -2.01
C SER A 85 -6.82 -14.81 -3.05
N ALA A 86 -7.65 -13.77 -2.93
CA ALA A 86 -8.68 -13.46 -3.92
C ALA A 86 -8.09 -13.13 -5.31
N PHE A 87 -7.04 -12.30 -5.35
CA PHE A 87 -6.36 -11.96 -6.61
C PHE A 87 -5.58 -13.13 -7.20
N GLY A 88 -4.98 -13.98 -6.36
CA GLY A 88 -4.33 -15.22 -6.79
C GLY A 88 -5.33 -16.20 -7.41
N SER A 89 -6.53 -16.32 -6.82
CA SER A 89 -7.61 -17.12 -7.42
C SER A 89 -8.05 -16.54 -8.77
N LEU A 90 -8.17 -15.21 -8.88
CA LEU A 90 -8.47 -14.53 -10.16
C LEU A 90 -7.37 -14.77 -11.21
N ALA A 91 -6.10 -14.83 -10.78
CA ALA A 91 -4.96 -15.11 -11.66
C ALA A 91 -5.03 -16.52 -12.27
N MET A 92 -5.67 -17.48 -11.61
CA MET A 92 -5.91 -18.83 -12.14
C MET A 92 -7.15 -18.94 -13.04
N SER A 93 -7.79 -17.82 -13.38
CA SER A 93 -8.96 -17.80 -14.25
C SER A 93 -8.62 -18.29 -15.68
N PRO A 94 -9.54 -19.00 -16.36
CA PRO A 94 -9.33 -19.44 -17.74
C PRO A 94 -9.27 -18.29 -18.76
N HIS A 95 -9.83 -17.13 -18.42
CA HIS A 95 -9.91 -15.99 -19.32
C HIS A 95 -8.64 -15.12 -19.21
N LEU A 96 -7.91 -14.98 -20.32
CA LEU A 96 -6.60 -14.31 -20.37
C LEU A 96 -6.63 -12.89 -19.78
N GLY A 97 -7.72 -12.16 -19.98
CA GLY A 97 -7.89 -10.82 -19.43
C GLY A 97 -7.95 -10.81 -17.90
N THR A 98 -8.75 -11.71 -17.30
CA THR A 98 -8.95 -11.78 -15.84
C THR A 98 -7.74 -12.39 -15.15
N ALA A 99 -7.11 -13.39 -15.77
CA ALA A 99 -5.86 -13.96 -15.30
C ALA A 99 -4.75 -12.90 -15.21
N SER A 100 -4.56 -12.10 -16.27
CA SER A 100 -3.56 -11.03 -16.29
C SER A 100 -3.85 -9.94 -15.26
N MET A 101 -5.13 -9.61 -15.05
CA MET A 101 -5.59 -8.65 -14.04
C MET A 101 -5.31 -9.16 -12.63
N GLY A 102 -5.64 -10.43 -12.33
CA GLY A 102 -5.37 -11.05 -11.04
C GLY A 102 -3.89 -11.10 -10.70
N LEU A 103 -3.05 -11.46 -11.68
CA LEU A 103 -1.60 -11.49 -11.53
C LEU A 103 -1.04 -10.08 -11.23
N LEU A 104 -1.48 -9.07 -11.99
CA LEU A 104 -1.06 -7.68 -11.80
C LEU A 104 -1.47 -7.18 -10.41
N LEU A 105 -2.71 -7.42 -10.00
CA LEU A 105 -3.23 -7.02 -8.70
C LEU A 105 -2.49 -7.72 -7.55
N PHE A 106 -2.24 -9.03 -7.67
CA PHE A 106 -1.48 -9.78 -6.67
C PHE A 106 -0.06 -9.25 -6.49
N LEU A 107 0.66 -9.05 -7.60
CA LEU A 107 2.01 -8.53 -7.60
C LEU A 107 2.06 -7.09 -7.05
N SER A 108 1.08 -6.27 -7.43
CA SER A 108 0.97 -4.90 -6.95
C SER A 108 0.73 -4.78 -5.46
N LEU A 109 -0.09 -5.68 -4.90
CA LEU A 109 -0.41 -5.72 -3.49
C LEU A 109 0.86 -6.04 -2.69
N GLY A 110 1.60 -7.06 -3.12
CA GLY A 110 2.86 -7.45 -2.49
C GLY A 110 3.89 -6.32 -2.50
N LEU A 111 4.10 -5.68 -3.67
CA LEU A 111 5.03 -4.57 -3.79
C LEU A 111 4.59 -3.33 -3.00
N SER A 112 3.29 -3.04 -2.93
CA SER A 112 2.76 -1.90 -2.16
C SER A 112 2.89 -2.11 -0.65
N VAL A 113 2.64 -3.33 -0.17
CA VAL A 113 2.86 -3.68 1.24
C VAL A 113 4.35 -3.61 1.58
N ALA A 114 5.22 -4.14 0.72
CA ALA A 114 6.67 -4.04 0.90
C ALA A 114 7.15 -2.58 0.90
N ALA A 115 6.70 -1.77 -0.06
CA ALA A 115 7.01 -0.34 -0.14
C ALA A 115 6.53 0.39 1.11
N THR A 116 5.32 0.09 1.60
CA THR A 116 4.79 0.67 2.85
C THR A 116 5.72 0.32 4.01
N PHE A 117 6.09 -0.95 4.20
CA PHE A 117 6.96 -1.36 5.32
C PHE A 117 8.40 -0.88 5.23
N VAL A 118 8.90 -0.51 4.05
CA VAL A 118 10.25 0.08 3.90
C VAL A 118 10.21 1.60 4.02
N VAL A 119 9.26 2.24 3.36
CA VAL A 119 9.21 3.70 3.19
C VAL A 119 8.62 4.39 4.42
N LEU A 120 7.54 3.85 5.01
CA LEU A 120 6.94 4.48 6.20
C LEU A 120 7.89 4.61 7.38
N PRO A 121 8.60 3.55 7.83
CA PRO A 121 9.50 3.70 8.96
C PRO A 121 10.65 4.67 8.64
N ALA A 122 11.15 4.68 7.40
CA ALA A 122 12.16 5.65 6.97
C ALA A 122 11.65 7.10 7.08
N ILE A 123 10.42 7.35 6.62
CA ILE A 123 9.81 8.69 6.70
C ILE A 123 9.51 9.07 8.16
N PHE A 124 8.96 8.16 8.96
CA PHE A 124 8.67 8.42 10.38
C PHE A 124 9.94 8.68 11.19
N HIS A 125 11.05 8.00 10.86
CA HIS A 125 12.35 8.31 11.46
C HIS A 125 12.80 9.73 11.10
N LEU A 126 12.64 10.14 9.84
CA LEU A 126 13.07 11.45 9.36
C LEU A 126 12.25 12.61 9.94
N ILE A 127 10.95 12.39 10.16
CA ILE A 127 10.02 13.41 10.70
C ILE A 127 10.04 13.45 12.23
N GLY A 128 10.43 12.36 12.89
CA GLY A 128 10.34 12.20 14.34
C GLY A 128 8.90 11.96 14.81
N SER A 129 8.73 11.34 15.99
CA SER A 129 7.40 11.14 16.59
C SER A 129 6.69 12.50 16.75
N PRO A 130 5.39 12.62 16.41
CA PRO A 130 4.69 13.89 16.55
C PRO A 130 4.65 14.19 18.05
N SER A 131 5.45 15.17 18.48
CA SER A 131 5.48 15.66 19.86
C SER A 131 4.05 16.02 20.26
N ASN A 132 3.44 15.13 21.04
CA ASN A 132 2.28 15.47 21.84
C ASN A 132 2.81 16.44 22.89
N GLY A 133 2.38 17.69 22.79
CA GLY A 133 2.56 18.66 23.87
C GLY A 133 2.12 18.01 25.17
N THR A 134 3.03 18.02 26.13
CA THR A 134 2.77 17.66 27.52
C THR A 134 1.51 18.38 28.03
N PRO A 135 0.45 17.69 28.47
CA PRO A 135 -0.37 18.28 29.51
C PRO A 135 0.45 18.20 30.81
N LYS A 136 0.83 19.37 31.32
CA LYS A 136 1.20 19.50 32.74
C LYS A 136 -0.02 19.20 33.61
#